data_AF-A0A8J2L7G7-F1
#
_entry.id   AF-A0A8J2L7G7-F1
#
_cell.length_a   1.000
_cell.length_b   1.000
_cell.length_c   1.000
_cell.angle_alpha   90.00
_cell.angle_beta   90.00
_cell.angle_gamma   90.00
#
_symmetry.space_group_name_H-M   'P 1'
#
loop_
_entity.id
_entity.type
_entity.pdbx_description
1 polymer ?
#
loop_
_entity_poly.entity_id
_entity_poly.type
_entity_poly.pdbx_seq_one_letter_code
_entity_poly.pdbx_strand_id
1 'polypeptide(L)'
;MAAVQDGRAVLIICKTIDDCQRVELCLKIIDTIEPVNPDMIFEEYSHKFRTVKNLTEEQHAVVSSSVLYPSDVVVTTRTLARNLQLIPSATVDSNGGLHVCLGFLPRTQREKET
;
A
#
# COMPACT_ATOMS: atom_id res chain seq x y z
N MET A 1 1.01 9.19 -19.49
CA MET A 1 0.97 8.25 -18.34
C MET A 1 0.87 6.86 -18.92
N ALA A 2 1.72 5.92 -18.50
CA ALA A 2 1.55 4.51 -18.90
C ALA A 2 0.20 4.00 -18.35
N ALA A 3 -0.54 3.24 -19.15
CA ALA A 3 -1.78 2.62 -18.71
C ALA A 3 -1.47 1.57 -17.64
N VAL A 4 -2.22 1.56 -16.54
CA VAL A 4 -2.09 0.55 -15.48
C VAL A 4 -2.70 -0.74 -16.01
N GLN A 5 -1.93 -1.83 -16.04
CA GLN A 5 -2.35 -3.12 -16.59
C GLN A 5 -2.68 -4.16 -15.49
N ASP A 6 -1.94 -4.16 -14.36
CA ASP A 6 -2.00 -5.26 -13.37
C ASP A 6 -2.26 -4.81 -11.92
N GLY A 7 -2.92 -3.66 -11.73
CA GLY A 7 -3.11 -3.05 -10.40
C GLY A 7 -1.81 -2.47 -9.82
N ARG A 8 -1.88 -1.30 -9.17
CA ARG A 8 -0.67 -0.61 -8.71
C ARG A 8 -0.15 -1.21 -7.41
N ALA A 9 1.18 -1.18 -7.23
CA ALA A 9 1.75 -1.34 -5.90
C ALA A 9 1.39 -0.12 -5.05
N VAL A 10 1.02 -0.32 -3.78
CA VAL A 10 0.53 0.75 -2.89
C VAL A 10 1.29 0.78 -1.57
N LEU A 11 1.72 1.97 -1.15
CA LEU A 11 2.22 2.27 0.19
C LEU A 11 1.18 3.15 0.91
N ILE A 12 0.62 2.66 2.01
CA ILE A 12 -0.31 3.39 2.86
C ILE A 12 0.42 3.81 4.15
N ILE A 13 0.54 5.11 4.38
CA ILE A 13 1.17 5.67 5.58
C ILE A 13 0.09 6.19 6.52
N CYS A 14 -0.05 5.53 7.66
CA CYS A 14 -0.99 5.86 8.72
C CYS A 14 -0.35 6.70 9.82
N LYS A 15 -1.20 7.36 10.60
CA LYS A 15 -0.75 8.22 11.71
C LYS A 15 -0.38 7.39 12.94
N THR A 16 -1.17 6.38 13.27
CA THR A 16 -0.98 5.51 14.44
C THR A 16 -0.89 4.04 14.02
N ILE A 17 -0.45 3.18 14.94
CA ILE A 17 -0.46 1.73 14.76
C ILE A 17 -1.90 1.21 14.66
N ASP A 18 -2.82 1.74 15.47
CA ASP A 18 -4.24 1.38 15.43
C ASP A 18 -4.87 1.67 14.05
N ASP A 19 -4.48 2.78 13.42
CA ASP A 19 -4.91 3.12 12.07
C ASP A 19 -4.39 2.08 11.05
N CYS A 20 -3.12 1.64 11.18
CA CYS A 20 -2.58 0.57 10.33
C CYS A 20 -3.39 -0.73 10.49
N GLN A 21 -3.69 -1.12 11.72
CA GLN A 21 -4.46 -2.35 12.01
C GLN A 21 -5.87 -2.28 11.43
N ARG A 22 -6.53 -1.11 11.51
CA ARG A 22 -7.85 -0.90 10.91
C ARG A 22 -7.81 -0.99 9.40
N VAL A 23 -6.83 -0.36 8.76
CA VAL A 23 -6.65 -0.44 7.30
C VAL A 23 -6.38 -1.88 6.87
N GLU A 24 -5.48 -2.58 7.56
CA GLU A 24 -5.19 -3.98 7.28
C GLU A 24 -6.45 -4.86 7.40
N LEU A 25 -7.26 -4.66 8.44
CA LEU A 25 -8.53 -5.37 8.62
C LEU A 25 -9.51 -5.07 7.47
N CYS A 26 -9.68 -3.80 7.09
CA CYS A 26 -10.53 -3.42 5.97
C CYS A 26 -10.05 -4.07 4.66
N LEU A 27 -8.74 -4.06 4.39
CA LEU A 27 -8.17 -4.68 3.19
C LEU A 27 -8.42 -6.19 3.17
N LYS A 28 -8.26 -6.88 4.30
CA LYS A 28 -8.58 -8.31 4.44
C LYS A 28 -10.06 -8.59 4.19
N ILE A 29 -10.96 -7.76 4.74
CA ILE A 29 -12.40 -7.89 4.50
C ILE A 29 -12.70 -7.73 3.01
N ILE A 30 -12.17 -6.68 2.37
CA ILE A 30 -12.36 -6.42 0.94
C ILE A 30 -11.87 -7.61 0.09
N ASP A 31 -10.72 -8.20 0.42
CA ASP A 31 -10.16 -9.36 -0.28
C ASP A 31 -11.03 -10.62 -0.16
N THR A 32 -11.82 -10.72 0.91
CA THR A 32 -12.76 -11.83 1.16
C THR A 32 -14.15 -11.62 0.58
N ILE A 33 -14.48 -10.42 0.11
CA ILE A 33 -15.77 -10.18 -0.55
C ILE A 33 -15.70 -10.83 -1.93
N GLU A 34 -16.31 -12.00 -2.06
CA GLU A 34 -16.61 -12.54 -3.38
C GLU A 34 -17.61 -11.59 -4.08
N PRO A 35 -17.46 -11.36 -5.40
CA PRO A 35 -18.37 -10.50 -6.13
C PRO A 35 -19.80 -11.04 -5.97
N VAL A 36 -20.67 -10.21 -5.38
CA VAL A 36 -22.06 -10.55 -5.00
C VAL A 36 -22.93 -10.87 -6.23
N ASN A 37 -22.43 -10.63 -7.44
CA ASN A 37 -23.15 -10.90 -8.68
C ASN A 37 -22.18 -11.37 -9.78
N PRO A 38 -22.21 -12.66 -10.18
CA PRO A 38 -21.32 -13.19 -11.22
C PRO A 38 -21.62 -12.61 -12.62
N ASP A 39 -22.81 -12.03 -12.84
CA ASP A 39 -23.21 -11.40 -14.11
C ASP A 39 -22.96 -9.89 -14.14
N MET A 40 -22.72 -9.24 -12.99
CA MET A 40 -22.03 -7.94 -12.96
C MET A 40 -20.54 -8.22 -12.96
N ILE A 41 -20.07 -8.71 -14.10
CA ILE A 41 -18.65 -8.76 -14.41
C ILE A 41 -18.18 -7.30 -14.50
N PHE A 42 -17.87 -6.72 -13.34
CA PHE A 42 -16.82 -5.73 -13.26
C PHE A 42 -15.54 -6.48 -13.64
N GLU A 43 -15.29 -6.55 -14.95
CA GLU A 43 -14.19 -7.26 -15.63
C GLU A 43 -12.80 -6.80 -15.15
N GLU A 44 -12.74 -5.81 -14.26
CA GLU A 44 -11.54 -5.10 -13.80
C GLU A 44 -11.29 -5.12 -12.28
N TYR A 45 -12.13 -5.75 -11.46
CA TYR A 45 -11.96 -5.73 -10.00
C TYR A 45 -11.57 -7.09 -9.38
N SER A 46 -11.04 -8.04 -10.16
CA SER A 46 -10.42 -9.25 -9.61
C SER A 46 -8.98 -9.03 -9.13
N HIS A 47 -8.61 -7.81 -8.75
CA HIS A 47 -7.29 -7.53 -8.19
C HIS A 47 -7.31 -7.89 -6.70
N LYS A 48 -7.27 -9.19 -6.42
CA LYS A 48 -6.90 -9.69 -5.10
C LYS A 48 -5.55 -9.11 -4.73
N PHE A 49 -5.40 -8.68 -3.48
CA PHE A 49 -4.11 -8.18 -3.04
C PHE A 49 -3.11 -9.33 -3.11
N ARG A 50 -1.98 -9.12 -3.80
CA ARG A 50 -0.93 -10.13 -3.84
C ARG A 50 -0.38 -10.36 -2.43
N THR A 51 -0.14 -9.27 -1.72
CA THR A 51 0.31 -9.30 -0.33
C THR A 51 -0.16 -8.04 0.39
N VAL A 52 -0.71 -8.17 1.60
CA VAL A 52 -0.94 -7.05 2.53
C VAL A 52 0.00 -7.21 3.70
N LYS A 53 0.92 -6.26 3.91
CA LYS A 53 1.87 -6.28 5.02
C LYS A 53 1.71 -5.05 5.89
N ASN A 54 1.36 -5.25 7.16
CA ASN A 54 1.38 -4.20 8.17
C ASN A 54 2.75 -4.18 8.84
N LEU A 55 3.55 -3.18 8.49
CA LEU A 55 4.93 -3.06 8.94
C LEU A 55 5.03 -2.82 10.45
N THR A 56 5.51 -3.85 11.16
CA THR A 56 6.05 -3.73 12.52
C THR A 56 7.56 -3.44 12.49
N GLU A 57 8.15 -3.06 13.62
CA GLU A 57 9.61 -2.88 13.74
C GLU A 57 10.40 -4.13 13.34
N GLU A 58 9.94 -5.31 13.75
CA GLU A 58 10.56 -6.60 13.44
C GLU A 58 10.48 -6.95 11.94
N GLN A 59 9.42 -6.52 11.26
CA GLN A 59 9.20 -6.78 9.84
C GLN A 59 9.87 -5.74 8.93
N HIS A 60 10.37 -4.64 9.50
CA HIS A 60 10.95 -3.52 8.75
C HIS A 60 12.16 -3.95 7.90
N ALA A 61 13.07 -4.75 8.47
CA ALA A 61 14.23 -5.27 7.75
C ALA A 61 13.86 -6.25 6.63
N VAL A 62 12.84 -7.09 6.87
CA VAL A 62 12.35 -8.08 5.90
C VAL A 62 11.68 -7.41 4.72
N VAL A 63 10.84 -6.40 4.96
CA VAL A 63 10.19 -5.66 3.88
C VAL A 63 11.19 -4.80 3.12
N SER A 64 12.17 -4.20 3.80
CA SER A 64 13.19 -3.35 3.16
C SER A 64 14.11 -4.11 2.20
N SER A 65 14.21 -5.43 2.35
CA SER A 65 14.97 -6.30 1.48
C SER A 65 14.11 -7.02 0.43
N SER A 66 12.79 -6.84 0.46
CA SER A 66 11.85 -7.52 -0.43
C SER A 66 11.50 -6.69 -1.67
N VAL A 67 11.44 -7.35 -2.82
CA VAL A 67 11.01 -6.74 -4.08
C VAL A 67 9.48 -6.62 -4.09
N LEU A 68 8.97 -5.43 -4.40
CA LEU A 68 7.55 -5.16 -4.58
C LEU A 68 7.12 -5.45 -6.02
N TYR A 69 5.92 -6.00 -6.16
CA TYR A 69 5.28 -6.30 -7.42
C TYR A 69 3.92 -5.58 -7.54
N PRO A 70 3.33 -5.53 -8.76
CA PRO A 70 1.97 -5.05 -8.93
C PRO A 70 0.98 -5.69 -7.94
N SER A 71 0.01 -4.89 -7.47
CA SER A 71 -0.98 -5.26 -6.46
C SER A 71 -0.46 -5.61 -5.05
N ASP A 72 0.84 -5.40 -4.75
CA ASP A 72 1.33 -5.43 -3.36
C ASP A 72 0.91 -4.19 -2.59
N VAL A 73 0.47 -4.37 -1.34
CA VAL A 73 0.07 -3.29 -0.43
C VAL A 73 0.91 -3.34 0.84
N VAL A 74 1.62 -2.24 1.11
CA VAL A 74 2.38 -2.04 2.34
C VAL A 74 1.67 -0.99 3.19
N VAL A 75 1.30 -1.35 4.41
CA VAL A 75 0.70 -0.43 5.39
C VAL A 75 1.74 -0.16 6.47
N THR A 76 1.97 1.10 6.81
CA THR A 76 3.03 1.48 7.76
C THR A 76 2.69 2.75 8.50
N THR A 77 3.34 2.97 9.64
CA THR A 77 3.24 4.24 10.37
C THR A 77 4.21 5.27 9.78
N ARG A 78 3.96 6.57 10.06
CA ARG A 78 4.86 7.65 9.68
C ARG A 78 6.32 7.43 10.10
N THR A 79 6.54 6.90 11.30
CA THR A 79 7.88 6.72 11.87
C THR A 79 8.66 5.65 11.12
N LEU A 80 8.01 4.52 10.83
CA LEU A 80 8.63 3.40 10.13
C LEU A 80 8.81 3.69 8.63
N ALA A 81 7.91 4.46 8.02
CA ALA A 81 8.01 4.88 6.63
C ALA A 81 9.28 5.69 6.33
N ARG A 82 9.79 6.47 7.30
CA ARG A 82 10.93 7.37 7.07
C ARG A 82 12.20 6.64 6.64
N ASN A 83 12.44 5.47 7.21
CA ASN A 83 13.65 4.67 6.94
C ASN A 83 13.35 3.44 6.07
N LEU A 84 12.12 3.33 5.56
CA LEU A 84 11.71 2.19 4.75
C LEU A 84 12.28 2.32 3.35
N GLN A 85 13.17 1.39 2.98
CA GLN A 85 13.65 1.29 1.61
C GLN A 85 12.77 0.29 0.86
N LEU A 86 11.96 0.76 -0.08
CA LEU A 86 11.17 -0.13 -0.93
C LEU A 86 11.89 -0.36 -2.26
N ILE A 87 11.93 -1.62 -2.70
CA ILE A 87 12.58 -2.02 -3.95
C ILE A 87 11.47 -2.40 -4.95
N PRO A 88 10.98 -1.46 -5.78
CA PRO A 88 10.01 -1.81 -6.83
C PRO A 88 10.65 -2.72 -7.88
N SER A 89 9.89 -3.69 -8.40
CA SER A 89 10.28 -4.46 -9.57
C SER A 89 10.20 -3.59 -10.84
N ALA A 90 10.87 -4.02 -11.91
CA ALA A 90 10.73 -3.38 -13.23
C ALA A 90 9.28 -3.35 -13.73
N THR A 91 8.45 -4.32 -13.31
CA THR A 91 7.02 -4.35 -13.65
C THR A 91 6.21 -3.33 -12.85
N VAL A 92 6.60 -3.00 -11.60
CA VAL A 92 5.99 -1.89 -10.88
C VAL A 92 6.31 -0.57 -11.57
N ASP A 93 7.56 -0.36 -11.97
CA ASP A 93 7.99 0.88 -12.62
C ASP A 93 7.28 1.10 -13.97
N SER A 94 7.12 0.05 -14.78
CA SER A 94 6.36 0.13 -16.03
C SER A 94 4.85 0.24 -15.83
N ASN A 95 4.32 -0.21 -14.68
CA ASN A 95 2.90 -0.16 -14.29
C ASN A 95 2.54 1.12 -13.50
N GLY A 96 3.20 2.23 -13.83
CA GLY A 96 2.95 3.55 -13.22
C GLY A 96 3.64 3.79 -11.88
N GLY A 97 4.52 2.89 -11.43
CA GLY A 97 5.28 3.02 -10.18
C GLY A 97 4.45 2.83 -8.91
N LEU A 98 5.10 3.08 -7.77
CA LEU A 98 4.50 2.97 -6.44
C LEU A 98 3.48 4.10 -6.18
N HIS A 99 2.25 3.74 -5.84
CA HIS A 99 1.23 4.68 -5.40
C HIS A 99 1.33 4.91 -3.89
N VAL A 100 1.39 6.16 -3.45
CA VAL A 100 1.55 6.50 -2.02
C VAL A 100 0.28 7.17 -1.50
N CYS A 101 -0.34 6.55 -0.50
CA CYS A 101 -1.53 7.04 0.19
C CYS A 101 -1.18 7.52 1.59
N LEU A 102 -1.57 8.74 1.94
CA LEU A 102 -1.49 9.24 3.31
C LEU A 102 -2.85 9.06 3.99
N GLY A 103 -2.91 8.20 5.00
CA GLY A 103 -4.12 7.98 5.81
C GLY A 103 -4.43 9.12 6.79
N PHE A 104 -3.67 10.21 6.74
CA PHE A 104 -3.84 11.39 7.58
C PHE A 104 -3.36 12.64 6.84
N LEU A 105 -3.90 13.79 7.20
CA LEU A 105 -3.36 15.07 6.75
C LEU A 105 -2.15 15.44 7.63
N PRO A 106 -0.93 15.54 7.09
CA PRO A 106 0.20 16.02 7.86
C PRO A 106 -0.08 17.46 8.29
N ARG A 107 0.06 17.77 9.58
CA ARG A 107 0.07 19.17 10.02
C ARG A 107 1.32 19.81 9.43
N THR A 108 1.15 20.64 8.41
CA THR A 108 2.23 21.45 7.85
C THR A 108 2.53 22.58 8.82
N GLN A 109 3.43 22.33 9.76
CA GLN A 109 4.31 23.38 10.21
C GLN A 109 5.67 23.04 9.61
N ARG A 110 5.94 23.57 8.41
CA ARG A 110 7.30 24.05 8.19
C ARG A 110 7.43 25.16 9.23
N GLU A 111 8.01 24.85 10.37
CA GLU A 111 8.61 25.88 11.20
C GLU A 111 9.53 26.63 10.23
N LYS A 112 9.14 27.85 9.87
CA LYS A 112 10.11 28.78 9.30
C LYS A 112 11.13 28.94 10.42
N GLU A 113 12.29 28.32 10.25
CA GLU A 113 13.47 28.68 11.03
C GLU A 113 13.64 30.19 10.85
N THR A 114 13.50 30.87 12.01
CA THR A 114 13.89 32.23 12.39
C THR A 114 13.97 33.31 11.32
#